data_AF-A0A6J1W6W6-F1
#
_entry.id   AF-A0A6J1W6W6-F1
#
_cell.length_a   1.000
_cell.length_b   1.000
_cell.length_c   1.000
_cell.angle_alpha   90.00
_cell.angle_beta   90.00
_cell.angle_gamma   90.00
#
_symmetry.space_group_name_H-M   'P 1'
#
loop_
_entity.id
_entity.type
_entity.pdbx_description
1 polymer ?
#
loop_
_entity_poly.entity_id
_entity_poly.type
_entity_poly.pdbx_seq_one_letter_code
_entity_poly.pdbx_strand_id
1 'polypeptide(L)'
;FTVYTKLSCCARRQVGEVLSLELPRLSINGWFHGPPPPGSELEPAPPEPEPEPEPERFHNDVVLLNEWVESTYMTPRNRAQIQAQMERESEVCLHDFLQPSKYEEVLQHLRSAPGTYCAHAAAQGYTTTLYYQYTYLVNIYQCVPPGVS
;
A
#
# COMPACT_ATOMS: atom_id res chain seq x y z
N PHE A 1 11.48 -22.22 27.75
CA PHE A 1 11.07 -20.94 28.38
C PHE A 1 9.60 -20.71 28.08
N THR A 2 8.81 -20.37 29.09
CA THR A 2 7.37 -20.12 28.94
C THR A 2 7.08 -18.66 29.21
N VAL A 3 6.35 -17.99 28.31
CA VAL A 3 5.97 -16.59 28.44
C VAL A 3 4.44 -16.52 28.52
N TYR A 4 3.92 -15.79 29.50
CA TYR A 4 2.50 -15.51 29.61
C TYR A 4 2.28 -14.01 29.78
N THR A 5 1.14 -13.56 29.28
CA THR A 5 0.71 -12.16 29.37
C THR A 5 -0.77 -12.12 29.69
N LYS A 6 -1.15 -11.15 30.51
CA LYS A 6 -2.56 -10.76 30.62
C LYS A 6 -3.02 -10.22 29.26
N LEU A 7 -4.20 -10.66 28.82
CA LEU A 7 -4.87 -10.09 27.65
C LEU A 7 -5.54 -8.77 28.04
N SER A 8 -5.34 -7.75 27.23
CA SER A 8 -6.05 -6.47 27.30
C SER A 8 -6.19 -5.90 25.88
N CYS A 9 -7.10 -4.96 25.65
CA CYS A 9 -7.27 -4.30 24.35
C CYS A 9 -6.00 -3.60 23.84
N CYS A 10 -5.05 -3.32 24.73
CA CYS A 10 -3.76 -2.70 24.40
C CYS A 10 -2.63 -3.71 24.24
N ALA A 11 -2.85 -5.01 24.48
CA ALA A 11 -1.81 -6.04 24.49
C ALA A 11 -1.48 -6.58 23.08
N ARG A 12 -1.36 -5.68 22.08
CA ARG A 12 -1.00 -6.03 20.71
C ARG A 12 0.42 -6.61 20.66
N ARG A 13 0.58 -7.74 19.98
CA ARG A 13 1.87 -8.42 19.79
C ARG A 13 1.93 -9.06 18.42
N GLN A 14 3.14 -9.12 17.88
CA GLN A 14 3.46 -9.82 16.64
C GLN A 14 4.67 -10.72 16.89
N VAL A 15 4.73 -11.84 16.15
CA VAL A 15 5.94 -12.66 16.07
C VAL A 15 6.71 -12.18 14.84
N GLY A 16 7.95 -11.74 15.04
CA GLY A 16 8.82 -11.34 13.93
C GLY A 16 9.11 -12.51 13.00
N GLU A 17 9.51 -12.19 11.77
CA GLU A 17 9.91 -13.18 10.78
C GLU A 17 11.07 -14.05 11.28
N VAL A 18 11.01 -15.35 11.00
CA VAL A 18 12.11 -16.27 11.30
C VAL A 18 13.10 -16.22 10.13
N LEU A 19 14.24 -15.57 10.35
CA LEU A 19 15.28 -15.39 9.32
C LEU A 19 16.20 -16.61 9.15
N SER A 20 16.10 -17.61 10.02
CA SER A 20 16.92 -18.82 9.94
C SER A 20 16.29 -19.83 9.00
N LEU A 21 17.07 -20.32 8.03
CA LEU A 21 16.66 -21.37 7.10
C LEU A 21 16.80 -22.78 7.68
N GLU A 22 17.62 -22.95 8.73
CA GLU A 22 17.99 -24.27 9.25
C GLU A 22 17.31 -24.60 10.59
N LEU A 23 16.88 -23.58 11.34
CA LEU A 23 16.33 -23.76 12.69
C LEU A 23 14.84 -23.36 12.72
N PRO A 24 13.91 -24.33 12.63
CA PRO A 24 12.49 -24.04 12.70
C PRO A 24 12.09 -23.60 14.11
N ARG A 25 11.16 -22.63 14.20
CA ARG A 25 10.58 -22.19 15.48
C ARG A 25 9.38 -23.08 15.86
N LEU A 26 9.59 -24.02 16.78
CA LEU A 26 8.51 -24.80 17.38
C LEU A 26 8.03 -24.14 18.69
N SER A 27 6.72 -23.88 18.81
CA SER A 27 6.11 -23.30 20.01
C SER A 27 4.74 -23.90 20.29
N ILE A 28 4.41 -24.13 21.55
CA ILE A 28 3.06 -24.43 22.01
C ILE A 28 2.44 -23.13 22.52
N ASN A 29 1.30 -22.74 21.95
CA ASN A 29 0.57 -21.52 22.30
C ASN A 29 -0.80 -21.89 22.86
N GLY A 30 -1.35 -21.04 23.72
CA GLY A 30 -2.67 -21.25 24.29
C GLY A 30 -3.11 -20.09 25.17
N TRP A 31 -4.36 -20.15 25.60
CA TRP A 31 -4.98 -19.15 26.47
C TRP A 31 -5.61 -19.81 27.68
N PHE A 32 -5.54 -19.13 28.82
CA PHE A 32 -6.35 -19.47 29.98
C PHE A 32 -7.65 -18.67 29.91
N HIS A 33 -8.78 -19.37 29.89
CA HIS A 33 -10.09 -18.73 29.90
C HIS A 33 -10.50 -18.39 31.33
N GLY A 34 -10.96 -17.16 31.55
CA GLY A 34 -11.69 -16.76 32.74
C GLY A 34 -13.20 -16.84 32.52
N PRO A 35 -14.02 -16.59 33.55
CA PRO A 35 -15.46 -16.41 33.38
C PRO A 35 -15.73 -15.27 32.37
N PRO A 36 -16.76 -15.40 31.51
CA PRO A 36 -17.08 -14.38 30.52
C PRO A 36 -17.36 -13.04 31.23
N PRO A 37 -16.83 -11.92 30.72
CA PRO A 37 -17.14 -10.62 31.28
C PRO A 37 -18.65 -10.34 31.14
N PRO A 38 -19.28 -9.70 32.13
CA PRO A 38 -20.67 -9.29 32.01
C PRO A 38 -20.80 -8.30 30.84
N GLY A 39 -21.71 -8.57 29.89
CA GLY A 39 -21.95 -7.72 28.72
C GLY A 39 -21.18 -8.08 27.44
N SER A 40 -20.71 -9.33 27.29
CA SER A 40 -20.01 -9.81 26.08
C SER A 40 -20.88 -9.97 24.82
N GLU A 41 -22.04 -9.33 24.74
CA GLU A 41 -22.76 -9.23 23.47
C GLU A 41 -21.94 -8.30 22.56
N LEU A 42 -21.38 -8.85 21.49
CA LEU A 42 -20.66 -8.06 20.49
C LEU A 42 -21.63 -7.02 19.94
N GLU A 43 -21.45 -5.76 20.32
CA GLU A 43 -22.08 -4.68 19.58
C GLU A 43 -21.56 -4.73 18.13
N PRO A 44 -22.44 -4.61 17.12
CA PRO A 44 -22.02 -4.55 15.74
C PRO A 44 -21.02 -3.40 15.57
N ALA A 45 -19.91 -3.68 14.89
CA ALA A 45 -18.91 -2.66 14.59
C ALA A 45 -19.60 -1.47 13.89
N PRO A 46 -19.26 -0.21 14.25
CA PRO A 46 -19.73 0.94 13.52
C PRO A 46 -19.41 0.78 12.02
N PRO A 47 -20.29 1.23 11.11
CA PRO A 47 -19.97 1.26 9.70
C PRO A 47 -18.66 2.04 9.48
N GLU A 48 -17.77 1.52 8.64
CA GLU A 48 -16.58 2.26 8.23
C GLU A 48 -17.01 3.62 7.67
N PRO A 49 -16.35 4.73 8.07
CA PRO A 49 -16.61 6.03 7.47
C PRO A 49 -16.29 5.94 5.98
N GLU A 50 -17.24 6.33 5.13
CA GLU A 50 -16.97 6.50 3.71
C GLU A 50 -15.79 7.47 3.55
N PRO A 51 -14.78 7.15 2.74
CA PRO A 51 -13.69 8.07 2.48
C PRO A 51 -14.30 9.36 1.91
N GLU A 52 -14.06 10.48 2.57
CA GLU A 52 -14.43 11.79 2.03
C GLU A 52 -13.82 11.91 0.63
N PRO A 53 -14.57 12.36 -0.38
CA PRO A 53 -14.03 12.53 -1.73
C PRO A 53 -12.85 13.50 -1.63
N GLU A 54 -11.64 13.00 -1.91
CA GLU A 54 -10.48 13.87 -1.98
C GLU A 54 -10.77 14.99 -2.98
N PRO A 55 -10.51 16.27 -2.63
CA PRO A 55 -10.69 17.35 -3.60
C PRO A 55 -9.87 17.02 -4.83
N GLU A 56 -10.48 17.08 -6.02
CA GLU A 56 -9.81 16.86 -7.29
C GLU A 56 -8.60 17.80 -7.39
N ARG A 57 -7.43 17.26 -7.09
CA ARG A 57 -6.17 17.96 -7.30
C ARG A 57 -5.85 17.84 -8.77
N PHE A 58 -6.45 18.73 -9.55
CA PHE A 58 -6.01 18.97 -10.92
C PHE A 58 -4.57 19.49 -10.83
N HIS A 59 -3.62 18.66 -11.22
CA HIS A 59 -2.33 19.17 -11.64
C HIS A 59 -2.61 20.07 -12.85
N ASN A 60 -2.32 21.37 -12.73
CA ASN A 60 -2.57 22.35 -13.79
C ASN A 60 -1.67 22.16 -15.02
N ASP A 61 -0.77 21.17 -14.98
CA ASP A 61 0.15 20.85 -16.05
C ASP A 61 -0.52 19.90 -17.05
N VAL A 62 -0.60 20.31 -18.31
CA VAL A 62 -1.05 19.45 -19.40
C VAL A 62 0.00 18.37 -19.62
N VAL A 63 -0.21 17.19 -19.03
CA VAL A 63 0.65 16.03 -19.26
C VAL A 63 0.21 15.32 -20.53
N LEU A 64 1.11 15.23 -21.50
CA LEU A 64 0.91 14.46 -22.73
C LEU A 64 1.04 12.97 -22.43
N LEU A 65 -0.11 12.29 -22.31
CA LEU A 65 -0.19 10.86 -21.95
C LEU A 65 0.60 9.96 -22.92
N ASN A 66 0.68 10.34 -24.18
CA ASN A 66 1.45 9.66 -25.22
C ASN A 66 2.97 9.70 -24.99
N GLU A 67 3.49 10.60 -24.16
CA GLU A 67 4.91 10.62 -23.78
C GLU A 67 5.24 9.62 -22.66
N TRP A 68 4.22 9.18 -21.92
CA TRP A 68 4.38 8.34 -20.73
C TRP A 68 3.95 6.90 -20.94
N VAL A 69 2.88 6.69 -21.68
CA VAL A 69 2.25 5.38 -21.85
C VAL A 69 2.58 4.80 -23.21
N GLU A 70 2.72 3.48 -23.26
CA GLU A 70 2.99 2.76 -24.50
C GLU A 70 1.88 3.00 -25.55
N SER A 71 2.32 3.29 -26.78
CA SER A 71 1.48 3.70 -27.92
C SER A 71 0.39 2.67 -28.26
N THR A 72 0.67 1.39 -28.01
CA THR A 72 -0.27 0.28 -28.18
C THR A 72 -1.57 0.53 -27.41
N TYR A 73 -1.49 1.09 -26.19
CA TYR A 73 -2.65 1.39 -25.35
C TYR A 73 -3.43 2.64 -25.79
N MET A 74 -2.86 3.47 -26.68
CA MET A 74 -3.54 4.64 -27.23
C MET A 74 -4.51 4.30 -28.37
N THR A 75 -4.40 3.11 -28.95
CA THR A 75 -5.24 2.73 -30.08
C THR A 75 -6.71 2.49 -29.64
N PRO A 76 -7.72 2.96 -30.41
CA PRO A 76 -9.12 2.76 -30.05
C PRO A 76 -9.50 1.28 -29.87
N ARG A 77 -8.87 0.40 -30.66
CA ARG A 77 -9.07 -1.05 -30.57
C ARG A 77 -8.65 -1.61 -29.22
N ASN A 78 -7.44 -1.29 -28.76
CA ASN A 78 -6.92 -1.83 -27.51
C ASN A 78 -7.66 -1.26 -26.31
N ARG A 79 -8.08 0.02 -26.38
CA ARG A 79 -8.94 0.63 -25.37
C ARG A 79 -10.28 -0.09 -25.24
N ALA A 80 -10.93 -0.40 -26.36
CA ALA A 80 -12.18 -1.16 -26.35
C ALA A 80 -11.99 -2.58 -25.78
N GLN A 81 -10.88 -3.23 -26.09
CA GLN A 81 -10.56 -4.56 -25.53
C GLN A 81 -10.34 -4.51 -24.02
N ILE A 82 -9.59 -3.52 -23.52
CA ILE A 82 -9.35 -3.32 -22.09
C ILE A 82 -10.67 -3.05 -21.37
N GLN A 83 -11.52 -2.18 -21.93
CA GLN A 83 -12.84 -1.88 -21.38
C GLN A 83 -13.68 -3.16 -21.25
N ALA A 84 -13.76 -3.96 -22.32
CA ALA A 84 -14.53 -5.19 -22.33
C ALA A 84 -13.98 -6.26 -21.35
N GLN A 85 -12.67 -6.25 -21.08
CA GLN A 85 -12.08 -7.13 -20.06
C GLN A 85 -12.46 -6.65 -18.66
N MET A 86 -12.26 -5.37 -18.35
CA MET A 86 -12.63 -4.79 -17.07
C MET A 86 -14.12 -4.99 -16.75
N GLU A 87 -15.02 -4.81 -17.73
CA GLU A 87 -16.46 -5.05 -17.55
C GLU A 87 -16.80 -6.52 -17.24
N ARG A 88 -16.01 -7.47 -17.77
CA ARG A 88 -16.26 -8.90 -17.61
C ARG A 88 -15.65 -9.46 -16.33
N GLU A 89 -14.42 -9.06 -16.05
CA GLU A 89 -13.56 -9.67 -15.03
C GLU A 89 -13.40 -8.77 -13.80
N SER A 90 -13.79 -7.49 -13.89
CA SER A 90 -13.54 -6.46 -12.87
C SER A 90 -12.05 -6.29 -12.53
N GLU A 91 -11.17 -6.77 -13.41
CA GLU A 91 -9.72 -6.62 -13.32
C GLU A 91 -9.09 -6.56 -14.72
N VAL A 92 -7.90 -5.95 -14.80
CA VAL A 92 -7.05 -5.99 -16.00
C VAL A 92 -5.59 -5.81 -15.57
N CYS A 93 -4.67 -6.51 -16.25
CA CYS A 93 -3.23 -6.35 -16.07
C CYS A 93 -2.60 -5.85 -17.38
N LEU A 94 -1.96 -4.69 -17.33
CA LEU A 94 -1.29 -4.08 -18.48
C LEU A 94 0.22 -4.22 -18.34
N HIS A 95 0.84 -4.96 -19.25
CA HIS A 95 2.28 -5.17 -19.28
C HIS A 95 2.98 -4.03 -20.03
N ASP A 96 4.20 -3.70 -19.63
CA ASP A 96 5.01 -2.66 -20.28
C ASP A 96 4.23 -1.35 -20.50
N PHE A 97 3.44 -0.97 -19.49
CA PHE A 97 2.50 0.14 -19.58
C PHE A 97 3.19 1.48 -19.83
N LEU A 98 4.30 1.71 -19.15
CA LEU A 98 5.12 2.91 -19.35
C LEU A 98 6.04 2.73 -20.55
N GLN A 99 6.28 3.82 -21.27
CA GLN A 99 7.34 3.82 -22.28
C GLN A 99 8.68 3.43 -21.65
N PRO A 100 9.54 2.63 -22.33
CA PRO A 100 10.79 2.13 -21.75
C PRO A 100 11.71 3.25 -21.23
N SER A 101 11.76 4.39 -21.93
CA SER A 101 12.55 5.56 -21.52
C SER A 101 12.07 6.15 -20.19
N LYS A 102 10.74 6.29 -20.02
CA LYS A 102 10.12 6.80 -18.79
C LYS A 102 10.20 5.82 -17.64
N TYR A 103 10.05 4.52 -17.93
CA TYR A 103 10.24 3.48 -16.92
C TYR A 103 11.65 3.51 -16.33
N GLU A 104 12.70 3.58 -17.16
CA GLU A 104 14.08 3.67 -16.69
C GLU A 104 14.36 4.98 -15.94
N GLU A 105 13.81 6.10 -16.42
CA GLU A 105 13.90 7.39 -15.71
C GLU A 105 13.33 7.28 -14.30
N VAL A 106 12.11 6.75 -14.15
CA VAL A 106 11.46 6.55 -12.85
C VAL A 106 12.28 5.59 -11.97
N LEU A 107 12.75 4.47 -12.52
CA LEU A 107 13.59 3.52 -11.78
C LEU A 107 14.89 4.16 -11.28
N GLN A 108 15.55 4.96 -12.11
CA GLN A 108 16.77 5.65 -11.72
C GLN A 108 16.52 6.61 -10.57
N HIS A 109 15.42 7.38 -10.62
CA HIS A 109 15.04 8.28 -9.53
C HIS A 109 14.68 7.53 -8.24
N LEU A 110 13.97 6.40 -8.34
CA LEU A 110 13.65 5.56 -7.18
C LEU A 110 14.90 4.94 -6.56
N ARG A 111 15.92 4.62 -7.36
CA ARG A 111 17.22 4.09 -6.87
C ARG A 111 18.10 5.18 -6.27
N SER A 112 18.02 6.41 -6.79
CA SER A 112 18.89 7.53 -6.37
C SER A 112 18.31 8.35 -5.23
N ALA A 113 17.00 8.30 -4.99
CA ALA A 113 16.37 9.01 -3.88
C ALA A 113 16.87 8.44 -2.54
N PRO A 114 17.60 9.22 -1.71
CA PRO A 114 17.89 8.81 -0.35
C PRO A 114 16.55 8.65 0.37
N GLY A 115 16.31 7.48 0.95
CA GLY A 115 14.99 7.05 1.40
C GLY A 115 14.30 7.97 2.39
N THR A 116 13.59 8.99 1.90
CA THR A 116 12.46 9.63 2.58
C THR A 116 11.22 8.75 2.48
N TYR A 117 11.38 7.47 2.80
CA TYR A 117 10.26 6.56 3.02
C TYR A 117 9.71 6.89 4.40
N CYS A 118 8.72 7.79 4.45
CA CYS A 118 7.97 7.99 5.68
C CYS A 118 7.20 6.70 5.95
N ALA A 119 7.65 5.91 6.93
CA ALA A 119 6.88 4.81 7.49
C ALA A 119 5.65 5.40 8.20
N HIS A 120 4.59 5.72 7.45
CA HIS A 120 3.37 6.29 8.02
C HIS A 120 2.65 5.30 8.96
N ALA A 121 3.00 4.01 8.89
CA ALA A 121 2.56 3.01 9.85
C ALA A 121 3.07 3.25 11.29
N ALA A 122 4.10 4.08 11.51
CA ALA A 122 4.54 4.42 12.86
C ALA A 122 3.67 5.49 13.55
N ALA A 123 2.91 6.31 12.80
CA ALA A 123 2.20 7.46 13.36
C ALA A 123 0.72 7.20 13.69
N GLN A 124 0.09 6.20 13.07
CA GLN A 124 -1.35 5.95 13.25
C GLN A 124 -1.69 4.65 14.00
N GLY A 125 -0.78 4.05 14.76
CA GLY A 125 -1.14 3.14 15.87
C GLY A 125 -1.93 1.85 15.58
N TYR A 126 -2.23 1.51 14.33
CA TYR A 126 -2.99 0.30 13.95
C TYR A 126 -2.10 -0.66 13.15
N THR A 127 -1.33 -1.47 13.89
CA THR A 127 -0.43 -2.51 13.37
C THR A 127 -1.14 -3.74 12.78
N THR A 128 -2.47 -3.71 12.60
CA THR A 128 -3.28 -4.88 12.24
C THR A 128 -3.87 -4.83 10.84
N THR A 129 -3.81 -3.68 10.15
CA THR A 129 -4.56 -3.50 8.90
C THR A 129 -3.65 -3.59 7.67
N LEU A 130 -2.57 -2.81 7.56
CA LEU A 130 -1.68 -2.83 6.38
C LEU A 130 -0.25 -2.41 6.74
N TYR A 131 0.78 -3.12 6.23
CA TYR A 131 2.18 -2.70 6.29
C TYR A 131 2.75 -2.56 4.88
N TYR A 132 2.77 -1.34 4.38
CA TYR A 132 3.42 -0.99 3.12
C TYR A 132 4.13 0.35 3.28
N GLN A 133 5.23 0.54 2.54
CA GLN A 133 5.85 1.84 2.37
C GLN A 133 5.13 2.55 1.23
N TYR A 134 4.50 3.69 1.52
CA TYR A 134 3.94 4.60 0.52
C TYR A 134 4.74 5.92 0.57
N THR A 135 4.95 6.53 -0.60
CA THR A 135 5.57 7.85 -0.71
C THR A 135 4.50 8.88 -1.02
N TYR A 136 4.43 9.96 -0.24
CA TYR A 136 3.50 11.04 -0.51
C TYR A 136 3.94 11.83 -1.74
N LEU A 137 3.02 12.09 -2.69
CA LEU A 137 3.26 12.87 -3.91
C LEU A 137 3.96 14.21 -3.63
N VAL A 138 3.69 14.83 -2.47
CA VAL A 138 4.27 16.13 -2.05
C VAL A 138 5.79 16.11 -1.95
N ASN A 139 6.39 14.96 -1.61
CA ASN A 139 7.85 14.84 -1.43
C ASN A 139 8.59 14.53 -2.73
N ILE A 140 7.90 14.11 -3.79
CA ILE A 140 8.52 13.80 -5.09
C ILE A 140 8.82 15.10 -5.85
N TYR A 141 7.94 16.10 -5.75
CA TYR A 141 8.10 17.40 -6.43
C TYR A 141 9.15 18.34 -5.79
N GLN A 142 9.61 18.07 -4.57
CA GLN A 142 10.68 18.87 -3.94
C GLN A 142 12.09 18.47 -4.41
N CYS A 143 12.24 17.35 -5.12
CA CYS A 143 13.51 16.87 -5.66
C CYS A 143 13.77 17.25 -7.13
N VAL A 144 12.93 18.07 -7.75
CA VAL A 144 13.23 18.66 -9.07
C VAL A 144 14.18 19.83 -8.85
N PRO A 145 15.43 19.79 -9.33
CA PRO A 145 16.35 20.92 -9.18
C PRO A 145 15.79 22.15 -9.91
N PRO A 146 15.84 23.35 -9.31
CA PRO A 146 15.41 24.56 -9.97
C PRO A 146 16.44 24.92 -11.05
N GLY A 147 16.07 24.77 -12.31
CA GLY A 147 16.73 25.44 -13.43
C GLY A 147 17.40 24.51 -14.44
N VAL A 148 16.72 24.33 -15.58
CA VAL A 148 17.38 24.37 -16.87
C VAL A 148 16.49 25.21 -17.78
N SER A 149 16.95 26.43 -18.09
CA SER A 149 16.42 27.30 -19.16
C SER A 149 16.97 26.87 -20.51
#